data_AF-A0A542X883-F1
#
_entry.id   AF-A0A542X883-F1
#
_cell.length_a   1.000
_cell.length_b   1.000
_cell.length_c   1.000
_cell.angle_alpha   90.00
_cell.angle_beta   90.00
_cell.angle_gamma   90.00
#
_symmetry.space_group_name_H-M   'P 1'
#
loop_
_entity.id
_entity.type
_entity.pdbx_description
1 polymer ?
#
loop_
_entity_poly.entity_id
_entity_poly.type
_entity_poly.pdbx_seq_one_letter_code
_entity_poly.pdbx_strand_id
1 'polypeptide(L)'
;MTEPTPAEPDPRAEPPAPLQVDTLRIVEIGIACWALALVAVLAVPALRTGERDWWLWVPVAGLGLGALGWAYLRRGRGNAADA
;
A
#
# COMPACT_ATOMS: atom_id res chain seq x y z
N MET A 1 -19.25 32.95 -17.76
CA MET A 1 -18.43 31.75 -17.56
C MET A 1 -17.10 32.26 -16.99
N THR A 2 -17.06 32.48 -15.68
CA THR A 2 -15.92 33.09 -14.99
C THR A 2 -14.94 31.98 -14.67
N GLU A 3 -13.79 31.93 -15.35
CA GLU A 3 -12.72 31.02 -14.97
C GLU A 3 -12.14 31.44 -13.62
N PRO A 4 -11.89 30.50 -12.68
CA PRO A 4 -11.19 30.83 -11.46
C PRO A 4 -9.75 31.26 -11.82
N THR A 5 -9.40 32.50 -11.49
CA THR A 5 -8.02 33.01 -11.56
C THR A 5 -7.10 32.05 -10.79
N PRO A 6 -6.01 31.54 -11.40
CA PRO A 6 -5.03 30.72 -10.68
C PRO A 6 -4.52 31.50 -9.47
N ALA A 7 -4.74 30.96 -8.27
CA ALA A 7 -4.30 31.61 -7.03
C ALA A 7 -2.77 31.73 -7.06
N GLU A 8 -2.28 32.96 -7.05
CA GLU A 8 -0.84 33.25 -6.95
C GLU A 8 -0.35 32.73 -5.59
N PRO A 9 0.72 31.91 -5.54
CA PRO A 9 1.17 31.30 -4.30
C PRO A 9 1.60 32.39 -3.29
N ASP A 10 0.85 32.51 -2.19
CA ASP A 10 1.12 33.48 -1.12
C ASP A 10 2.49 33.15 -0.48
N PRO A 11 3.49 34.05 -0.53
CA PRO A 11 4.81 33.83 0.08
C PRO A 11 4.77 33.67 1.61
N ARG A 12 3.64 34.02 2.24
CA ARG A 12 3.37 33.85 3.68
C ARG A 12 2.59 32.57 4.00
N ALA A 13 2.19 31.80 2.99
CA ALA A 13 1.58 30.50 3.23
C ALA A 13 2.62 29.59 3.89
N GLU A 14 2.38 29.22 5.14
CA GLU A 14 3.18 28.19 5.80
C GLU A 14 3.12 26.90 4.97
N PRO A 15 4.25 26.19 4.82
CA PRO A 15 4.25 24.88 4.19
C PRO A 15 3.19 24.01 4.88
N PRO A 16 2.35 23.27 4.12
CA PRO A 16 1.40 22.36 4.73
C PRO A 16 2.17 21.40 5.65
N ALA A 17 1.73 21.30 6.89
CA ALA A 17 2.34 20.41 7.87
C ALA A 17 2.38 18.98 7.28
N PRO A 18 3.51 18.25 7.45
CA PRO A 18 3.64 16.91 6.90
C PRO A 18 2.51 16.03 7.45
N LEU A 19 1.68 15.52 6.54
CA LEU A 19 0.60 14.61 6.90
C LEU A 19 1.22 13.33 7.44
N GLN A 20 1.08 13.09 8.73
CA GLN A 20 1.57 11.91 9.40
C GLN A 20 0.68 10.73 9.01
N VAL A 21 1.06 10.04 7.93
CA VAL A 21 0.38 8.81 7.50
C VAL A 21 1.14 7.63 8.06
N ASP A 22 0.46 6.80 8.85
CA ASP A 22 0.98 5.52 9.36
C ASP A 22 1.15 4.53 8.21
N THR A 23 2.20 4.72 7.42
CA THR A 23 2.45 3.94 6.20
C THR A 23 2.68 2.46 6.56
N LEU A 24 3.25 2.20 7.75
CA LEU A 24 3.38 0.84 8.29
C LEU A 24 2.00 0.16 8.46
N ARG A 25 1.02 0.87 9.03
CA ARG A 25 -0.34 0.35 9.22
C ARG A 25 -1.03 0.05 7.89
N ILE A 26 -0.82 0.90 6.88
CA ILE A 26 -1.35 0.66 5.53
C ILE A 26 -0.75 -0.63 4.94
N VAL A 27 0.57 -0.81 5.06
CA VAL A 27 1.25 -2.01 4.58
C VAL A 27 0.78 -3.26 5.32
N GLU A 28 0.62 -3.20 6.64
CA GLU A 28 0.10 -4.30 7.45
C GLU A 28 -1.32 -4.72 7.02
N ILE A 29 -2.20 -3.74 6.77
CA ILE A 29 -3.55 -4.01 6.25
C ILE A 29 -3.47 -4.68 4.87
N GLY A 30 -2.60 -4.19 3.98
CA GLY A 30 -2.37 -4.80 2.66
C GLY A 30 -1.91 -6.26 2.77
N ILE A 31 -0.93 -6.55 3.64
CA ILE A 31 -0.47 -7.91 3.92
C ILE A 31 -1.62 -8.78 4.45
N ALA A 32 -2.41 -8.27 5.41
CA ALA A 32 -3.52 -9.01 5.98
C ALA A 32 -4.60 -9.34 4.92
N CYS A 33 -4.94 -8.38 4.06
CA CYS A 33 -5.84 -8.59 2.93
C CYS A 33 -5.30 -9.67 1.97
N TRP A 34 -4.01 -9.64 1.65
CA TRP A 34 -3.39 -10.66 0.79
C TRP A 34 -3.33 -12.04 1.46
N ALA A 35 -3.10 -12.12 2.77
CA ALA A 35 -3.17 -13.37 3.52
C ALA A 35 -4.60 -13.95 3.47
N LEU A 36 -5.62 -13.13 3.65
CA LEU A 36 -7.02 -13.52 3.51
C LEU A 36 -7.33 -14.03 2.11
N ALA A 37 -6.85 -13.34 1.07
CA ALA A 37 -7.01 -13.78 -0.31
C ALA A 37 -6.32 -15.13 -0.57
N LEU A 38 -5.10 -15.34 -0.03
CA LEU A 38 -4.42 -16.63 -0.12
C LEU A 38 -5.23 -17.75 0.52
N VAL A 39 -5.77 -17.51 1.74
CA VAL A 39 -6.62 -18.48 2.43
C VAL A 39 -7.86 -18.80 1.59
N ALA A 40 -8.50 -17.80 0.98
CA ALA A 40 -9.65 -18.00 0.11
C ALA A 40 -9.31 -18.85 -1.12
N VAL A 41 -8.18 -18.59 -1.79
CA VAL A 41 -7.72 -19.38 -2.95
C VAL A 41 -7.39 -20.83 -2.55
N LEU A 42 -6.79 -21.04 -1.38
CA LEU A 42 -6.51 -22.39 -0.87
C LEU A 42 -7.79 -23.14 -0.48
N ALA A 43 -8.74 -22.44 0.15
CA ALA A 43 -10.02 -23.01 0.59
C ALA A 43 -10.94 -23.38 -0.57
N VAL A 44 -10.76 -22.78 -1.75
CA VAL A 44 -11.57 -23.06 -2.94
C VAL A 44 -10.71 -23.72 -4.03
N PRO A 45 -10.67 -25.07 -4.09
CA PRO A 45 -9.85 -25.80 -5.07
C PRO A 45 -10.13 -25.41 -6.52
N ALA A 46 -11.38 -25.05 -6.84
CA ALA A 46 -11.78 -24.62 -8.18
C ALA A 46 -11.07 -23.33 -8.66
N LEU A 47 -10.50 -22.54 -7.76
CA LEU A 47 -9.69 -21.36 -8.12
C LEU A 47 -8.24 -21.72 -8.46
N ARG A 48 -7.80 -22.95 -8.20
CA ARG A 48 -6.42 -23.42 -8.39
C ARG A 48 -6.36 -24.73 -9.18
N THR A 49 -7.29 -24.87 -10.13
CA THR A 49 -7.34 -26.02 -11.04
C THR A 49 -7.33 -25.55 -12.48
N GLY A 50 -6.55 -26.21 -13.32
CA GLY A 50 -6.50 -25.98 -14.77
C GLY A 50 -5.78 -24.68 -15.13
N GLU A 51 -6.34 -23.89 -16.03
CA GLU A 51 -5.78 -22.60 -16.45
C GLU A 51 -5.79 -21.53 -15.36
N ARG A 52 -6.31 -21.85 -14.16
CA ARG A 52 -6.41 -20.92 -13.02
C ARG A 52 -5.36 -21.16 -11.94
N ASP A 53 -4.48 -22.15 -12.08
CA ASP A 53 -3.42 -22.43 -11.10
C ASP A 53 -2.52 -21.21 -10.81
N TRP A 54 -2.40 -20.28 -11.77
CA TRP A 54 -1.67 -19.04 -11.60
C TRP A 54 -2.29 -18.08 -10.57
N TRP A 55 -3.57 -18.22 -10.24
CA TRP A 55 -4.25 -17.39 -9.23
C TRP A 55 -3.62 -17.53 -7.85
N LEU A 56 -2.93 -18.65 -7.56
CA LEU A 56 -2.18 -18.80 -6.31
C LEU A 56 -1.02 -17.82 -6.22
N TRP A 57 -0.38 -17.49 -7.35
CA TRP A 57 0.77 -16.60 -7.38
C TRP A 57 0.40 -15.14 -7.15
N VAL A 58 -0.85 -14.74 -7.39
CA VAL A 58 -1.33 -13.37 -7.16
C VAL A 58 -1.25 -12.96 -5.68
N PRO A 59 -1.88 -13.67 -4.73
CA PRO A 59 -1.74 -13.36 -3.31
C PRO A 59 -0.36 -13.65 -2.75
N VAL A 60 0.39 -14.61 -3.33
CA VAL A 60 1.81 -14.84 -2.96
C VAL A 60 2.68 -13.63 -3.32
N ALA A 61 2.51 -13.05 -4.52
CA ALA A 61 3.21 -11.84 -4.92
C ALA A 61 2.81 -10.65 -4.05
N GLY A 62 1.51 -10.51 -3.74
CA GLY A 62 1.00 -9.49 -2.82
C GLY A 62 1.60 -9.58 -1.42
N LEU A 63 1.67 -10.78 -0.84
CA LEU A 63 2.35 -11.04 0.44
C LEU A 63 3.85 -10.73 0.37
N GLY A 64 4.53 -11.15 -0.70
CA GLY A 64 5.96 -10.89 -0.89
C GLY A 64 6.28 -9.40 -0.99
N LEU A 65 5.51 -8.66 -1.80
CA LEU A 65 5.64 -7.20 -1.94
C LEU A 65 5.30 -6.48 -0.64
N GLY A 66 4.24 -6.90 0.05
CA GLY A 66 3.87 -6.35 1.36
C GLY A 66 4.96 -6.58 2.41
N ALA A 67 5.49 -7.80 2.53
CA ALA A 67 6.58 -8.13 3.44
C ALA A 67 7.86 -7.35 3.11
N LEU A 68 8.18 -7.17 1.83
CA LEU A 68 9.31 -6.36 1.39
C LEU A 68 9.12 -4.88 1.76
N GLY A 69 7.93 -4.33 1.53
CA GLY A 69 7.56 -2.97 1.96
C GLY A 69 7.68 -2.81 3.47
N TRP A 70 7.14 -3.76 4.25
CA TRP A 70 7.24 -3.74 5.71
C TRP A 70 8.68 -3.82 6.19
N ALA A 71 9.50 -4.70 5.60
CA ALA A 71 10.92 -4.79 5.91
C ALA A 71 11.67 -3.49 5.56
N TYR A 72 11.33 -2.85 4.44
CA TYR A 72 11.90 -1.57 4.03
C TYR A 72 11.55 -0.45 5.01
N LEU A 73 10.28 -0.33 5.40
CA LEU A 73 9.81 0.65 6.37
C LEU A 73 10.42 0.41 7.75
N ARG A 74 10.39 -0.84 8.24
CA ARG A 74 10.94 -1.24 9.53
C ARG A 74 12.46 -1.05 9.62
N ARG A 75 13.18 -1.14 8.50
CA ARG A 75 14.63 -0.94 8.44
C ARG A 75 15.05 0.54 8.50
N GLY A 76 14.11 1.47 8.69
CA GLY A 76 14.41 2.85 9.02
C GLY A 76 14.59 3.79 7.82
N ARG A 77 14.15 3.40 6.61
CA ARG A 77 14.03 4.34 5.48
C ARG A 77 12.63 4.91 5.29
N GLY A 78 11.64 4.37 6.00
CA GLY A 78 10.23 4.80 5.94
C GLY A 78 9.76 5.63 7.14
N ASN A 79 10.59 5.75 8.19
CA ASN A 79 10.33 6.75 9.21
C ASN A 79 10.96 8.05 8.74
N ALA A 80 10.13 8.96 8.24
CA ALA A 80 10.37 10.39 8.29
C ALA A 80 10.38 10.88 9.76
N ALA A 81 11.11 10.17 10.65
CA ALA A 81 11.34 10.53 12.04
C ALA A 81 12.66 11.32 12.20
N ASP A 82 13.37 11.61 11.10
CA ASP A 82 14.53 12.51 11.05
C ASP A 82 14.34 13.59 9.96
N ALA A 83 13.22 14.32 10.01
CA ALA A 83 13.03 15.57 9.27
C ALA A 83 12.50 16.65 10.20
#